data_AF-A0AAP4Y5M1-F1
#
_entry.id   AF-A0AAP4Y5M1-F1
#
_cell.length_a   1.000
_cell.length_b   1.000
_cell.length_c   1.000
_cell.angle_alpha   90.00
_cell.angle_beta   90.00
_cell.angle_gamma   90.00
#
_symmetry.space_group_name_H-M   'P 1'
#
loop_
_entity.id
_entity.type
_entity.pdbx_description
1 polymer ?
#
loop_
_entity_poly.entity_id
_entity_poly.type
_entity_poly.pdbx_seq_one_letter_code
_entity_poly.pdbx_strand_id
1 'polypeptide(L)'
;MKFRRRRGLGGSLRGRPSPEEESAPERDAAADEAGAPPRSPASPGRRRPGGGGGGWLGPRQRRRLLPAVLLVGLFALGYLVATRWIFPGGSTGPTGDVARVPDLVGLATAEATRSLGQVGLTLEVGARVPHPKAPEGAIIAQTPLPGQYARPGAPVQVTLSSGPERRKVPDLRGLSARQGRIVLERLGFTTAVDSTRSDVQRGQVVGSRPDAGQDLQLPAQITVLVSRGPAVARVPDLSGRHVEDVPAALRDVGLSLGEVTYDPAAFAAAGRVIAQDPPPGFSLRRGGSVSIRVAGQAPRTPPDSAAASGAAAGGGGR
;
A
#
# COMPACT_ATOMS: atom_id res chain seq x y z
N MET A 1 47.33 26.20 -0.62
CA MET A 1 46.19 27.01 -0.10
C MET A 1 45.62 26.38 1.16
N LYS A 2 45.26 27.21 2.15
CA LYS A 2 44.96 26.86 3.54
C LYS A 2 43.48 26.50 3.77
N PHE A 3 43.25 25.46 4.56
CA PHE A 3 42.02 25.16 5.30
C PHE A 3 41.59 26.35 6.19
N ARG A 4 40.29 26.69 6.23
CA ARG A 4 39.70 27.39 7.39
C ARG A 4 38.26 26.93 7.67
N ARG A 5 38.00 26.93 8.98
CA ARG A 5 36.95 26.25 9.76
C ARG A 5 35.59 26.98 9.78
N ARG A 6 34.59 26.18 10.16
CA ARG A 6 33.27 26.50 10.71
C ARG A 6 33.26 27.52 11.88
N ARG A 7 32.15 28.27 11.96
CA ARG A 7 31.34 28.70 13.14
C ARG A 7 30.03 29.25 12.54
N GLY A 8 28.80 29.02 13.00
CA GLY A 8 28.29 28.55 14.28
C GLY A 8 27.25 29.56 14.78
N LEU A 9 26.00 29.46 14.34
CA LEU A 9 24.80 30.14 14.86
C LEU A 9 23.72 29.03 14.86
N GLY A 10 23.07 28.62 15.96
CA GLY A 10 22.69 29.38 17.15
C GLY A 10 21.20 29.70 17.05
N GLY A 11 20.32 28.72 17.33
CA GLY A 11 18.87 28.88 17.18
C GLY A 11 18.10 27.72 17.80
N SER A 12 17.95 27.79 19.13
CA SER A 12 17.14 26.90 19.96
C SER A 12 15.66 27.19 19.76
N LEU A 13 14.85 26.19 19.41
CA LEU A 13 13.42 26.21 19.71
C LEU A 13 12.97 24.88 20.32
N ARG A 14 12.27 25.04 21.43
CA ARG A 14 11.81 24.06 22.40
C ARG A 14 10.81 23.10 21.79
N GLY A 15 10.88 21.86 22.25
CA GLY A 15 9.80 20.89 22.06
C GLY A 15 8.57 21.22 22.90
N ARG A 16 7.43 20.73 22.42
CA ARG A 16 6.43 20.00 23.19
C ARG A 16 5.50 19.26 22.21
N PRO A 17 5.29 17.94 22.39
CA PRO A 17 4.21 17.20 21.74
C PRO A 17 2.94 17.26 22.62
N SER A 18 1.80 16.84 22.04
CA SER A 18 0.56 16.24 22.64
C SER A 18 -0.69 16.77 21.90
N PRO A 19 -1.85 16.09 21.94
CA PRO A 19 -2.31 15.27 20.82
C PRO A 19 -3.75 15.63 20.38
N GLU A 20 -4.16 14.98 19.30
CA GLU A 20 -5.49 14.39 19.01
C GLU A 20 -6.75 15.03 19.62
N GLU A 21 -7.63 15.43 18.69
CA GLU A 21 -9.08 15.53 18.85
C GLU A 21 -9.66 14.28 19.55
N GLU A 22 -10.28 14.48 20.69
CA GLU A 22 -11.15 13.50 21.32
C GLU A 22 -12.61 13.92 21.18
N SER A 23 -13.30 13.16 20.35
CA SER A 23 -14.74 13.04 20.21
C SER A 23 -15.40 12.59 21.51
N ALA A 24 -16.48 13.27 21.91
CA ALA A 24 -17.54 12.67 22.74
C ALA A 24 -18.41 11.71 21.86
N PRO A 25 -19.43 11.01 22.37
CA PRO A 25 -19.77 10.63 23.76
C PRO A 25 -20.15 9.12 23.90
N GLU A 26 -20.19 8.55 25.10
CA GLU A 26 -21.20 7.51 25.40
C GLU A 26 -21.45 7.33 26.91
N ARG A 27 -22.71 7.03 27.22
CA ARG A 27 -23.29 6.80 28.55
C ARG A 27 -23.29 5.30 28.84
N ASP A 28 -23.15 4.92 30.10
CA ASP A 28 -23.80 3.77 30.77
C ASP A 28 -23.50 3.93 32.29
N ALA A 29 -24.48 4.10 33.18
CA ALA A 29 -25.46 3.14 33.72
C ALA A 29 -24.88 2.24 34.85
N ALA A 30 -25.63 2.23 35.98
CA ALA A 30 -25.60 1.27 37.10
C ALA A 30 -24.43 1.43 38.11
N ALA A 31 -24.54 1.24 39.42
CA ALA A 31 -25.58 0.70 40.31
C ALA A 31 -25.22 1.06 41.79
N ASP A 32 -26.25 1.05 42.67
CA ASP A 32 -26.29 0.47 44.04
C ASP A 32 -25.25 0.86 45.14
N GLU A 33 -25.51 0.89 46.45
CA GLU A 33 -26.62 0.45 47.32
C GLU A 33 -26.41 1.02 48.75
N ALA A 34 -27.48 0.96 49.56
CA ALA A 34 -27.55 0.69 51.01
C ALA A 34 -27.11 1.74 52.06
N GLY A 35 -28.06 2.09 52.94
CA GLY A 35 -27.75 2.63 54.27
C GLY A 35 -28.93 3.22 55.05
N ALA A 36 -29.85 2.39 55.53
CA ALA A 36 -30.83 2.70 56.60
C ALA A 36 -31.01 1.44 57.48
N PRO A 37 -31.68 1.43 58.67
CA PRO A 37 -32.19 2.46 59.61
C PRO A 37 -31.74 2.14 61.08
N PRO A 38 -32.39 2.46 62.26
CA PRO A 38 -33.80 2.18 62.66
C PRO A 38 -34.49 3.22 63.60
N ARG A 39 -35.70 2.86 64.09
CA ARG A 39 -36.74 3.68 64.79
C ARG A 39 -36.74 3.55 66.34
N SER A 40 -37.15 4.64 67.03
CA SER A 40 -38.03 4.85 68.24
C SER A 40 -37.88 3.99 69.54
N PRO A 41 -38.17 4.44 70.82
CA PRO A 41 -39.46 5.04 71.26
C PRO A 41 -39.51 5.95 72.57
N ALA A 42 -40.73 6.44 72.88
CA ALA A 42 -41.38 6.65 74.21
C ALA A 42 -41.15 7.90 75.14
N SER A 43 -42.28 8.35 75.72
CA SER A 43 -42.67 9.51 76.58
C SER A 43 -42.25 9.40 78.08
N PRO A 44 -42.82 10.13 79.11
CA PRO A 44 -43.64 11.37 79.21
C PRO A 44 -43.17 12.37 80.33
N GLY A 45 -43.78 13.56 80.48
CA GLY A 45 -43.61 14.36 81.73
C GLY A 45 -44.12 15.81 81.71
N ARG A 46 -45.16 16.09 82.49
CA ARG A 46 -45.94 17.35 82.62
C ARG A 46 -45.16 18.55 83.20
N ARG A 47 -45.59 19.77 82.83
CA ARG A 47 -46.11 20.84 83.74
C ARG A 47 -46.82 21.96 82.93
N ARG A 48 -47.98 22.38 83.44
CA ARG A 48 -48.79 23.59 83.12
C ARG A 48 -48.89 24.41 84.43
N PRO A 49 -49.39 25.67 84.48
CA PRO A 49 -49.65 26.68 83.44
C PRO A 49 -49.22 28.13 83.84
N GLY A 50 -49.47 29.11 82.95
CA GLY A 50 -49.56 30.56 83.23
C GLY A 50 -48.59 31.37 82.36
N GLY A 51 -48.95 32.43 81.64
CA GLY A 51 -50.19 33.16 81.40
C GLY A 51 -49.82 34.41 80.59
N GLY A 52 -50.73 34.89 79.73
CA GLY A 52 -50.72 36.28 79.24
C GLY A 52 -50.13 36.54 77.85
N GLY A 53 -50.95 37.21 77.02
CA GLY A 53 -50.46 38.16 76.00
C GLY A 53 -50.64 37.72 74.55
N GLY A 54 -51.77 38.10 73.95
CA GLY A 54 -51.96 38.02 72.51
C GLY A 54 -51.01 38.95 71.74
N GLY A 55 -50.65 38.53 70.52
CA GLY A 55 -49.85 39.32 69.58
C GLY A 55 -49.93 38.73 68.18
N TRP A 56 -50.68 39.40 67.31
CA TRP A 56 -50.99 39.03 65.93
C TRP A 56 -49.75 39.01 65.02
N LEU A 57 -49.71 38.07 64.06
CA LEU A 57 -48.75 38.08 62.96
C LEU A 57 -48.99 39.29 62.04
N GLY A 58 -47.93 40.07 61.80
CA GLY A 58 -47.97 41.32 61.04
C GLY A 58 -48.06 41.16 59.51
N PRO A 59 -48.70 42.12 58.79
CA PRO A 59 -49.05 42.02 57.37
C PRO A 59 -47.96 42.43 56.35
N ARG A 60 -46.71 42.65 56.77
CA ARG A 60 -45.69 43.31 55.92
C ARG A 60 -44.90 42.41 54.97
N GLN A 61 -45.06 41.08 55.05
CA GLN A 61 -44.28 40.13 54.21
C GLN A 61 -45.07 39.57 53.00
N ARG A 62 -46.40 39.70 52.97
CA ARG A 62 -47.24 39.28 51.82
C ARG A 62 -47.13 40.20 50.60
N ARG A 63 -46.75 41.47 50.79
CA ARG A 63 -46.61 42.47 49.71
C ARG A 63 -45.36 42.28 48.83
N ARG A 64 -44.35 41.52 49.30
CA ARG A 64 -43.15 41.20 48.49
C ARG A 64 -43.28 39.92 47.66
N LEU A 65 -44.31 39.10 47.92
CA LEU A 65 -44.59 37.88 47.15
C LEU A 65 -45.54 38.14 45.97
N LEU A 66 -46.44 39.12 46.09
CA LEU A 66 -47.33 39.54 45.01
C LEU A 66 -46.62 39.92 43.69
N PRO A 67 -45.53 40.73 43.68
CA PRO A 67 -44.81 41.02 42.44
C PRO A 67 -44.06 39.79 41.89
N ALA A 68 -43.59 38.87 42.74
CA ALA A 68 -42.93 37.64 42.32
C ALA A 68 -43.93 36.64 41.69
N VAL A 69 -45.13 36.52 42.24
CA VAL A 69 -46.22 35.72 41.67
C VAL A 69 -46.72 36.33 40.36
N LEU A 70 -46.81 37.67 40.26
CA LEU A 70 -47.12 38.35 39.01
C LEU A 70 -46.03 38.17 37.95
N LEU A 71 -44.75 38.19 38.31
CA LEU A 71 -43.64 37.94 37.38
C LEU A 71 -43.62 36.50 36.89
N VAL A 72 -43.82 35.51 37.76
CA VAL A 72 -43.92 34.10 37.36
C VAL A 72 -45.17 33.87 36.51
N GLY A 73 -46.29 34.49 36.85
CA GLY A 73 -47.51 34.45 36.06
C GLY A 73 -47.34 35.10 34.68
N LEU A 74 -46.68 36.25 34.59
CA LEU A 74 -46.41 36.94 33.34
C LEU A 74 -45.38 36.18 32.48
N PHE A 75 -44.40 35.54 33.12
CA PHE A 75 -43.44 34.67 32.44
C PHE A 75 -44.10 33.39 31.92
N ALA A 76 -44.98 32.75 32.70
CA ALA A 76 -45.74 31.59 32.26
C ALA A 76 -46.75 31.94 31.15
N LEU A 77 -47.39 33.12 31.25
CA LEU A 77 -48.28 33.63 30.21
C LEU A 77 -47.52 34.01 28.94
N GLY A 78 -46.36 34.66 29.08
CA GLY A 78 -45.45 34.96 27.97
C GLY A 78 -44.88 33.71 27.33
N TYR A 79 -44.56 32.68 28.11
CA TYR A 79 -44.15 31.36 27.64
C TYR A 79 -45.29 30.67 26.87
N LEU A 80 -46.52 30.70 27.40
CA LEU A 80 -47.71 30.16 26.71
C LEU A 80 -48.00 30.89 25.40
N VAL A 81 -47.94 32.23 25.39
CA VAL A 81 -48.12 33.07 24.20
C VAL A 81 -46.98 32.81 23.20
N ALA A 82 -45.73 32.72 23.63
CA ALA A 82 -44.60 32.35 22.78
C ALA A 82 -44.78 30.95 22.19
N THR A 83 -45.23 29.96 22.97
CA THR A 83 -45.57 28.61 22.47
C THR A 83 -46.88 28.54 21.67
N ARG A 84 -47.56 29.66 21.45
CA ARG A 84 -48.81 29.72 20.65
C ARG A 84 -48.66 30.59 19.40
N TRP A 85 -47.79 31.60 19.46
CA TRP A 85 -47.56 32.58 18.41
C TRP A 85 -46.16 32.50 17.76
N ILE A 86 -45.12 32.16 18.52
CA ILE A 86 -43.74 31.99 18.00
C ILE A 86 -43.48 30.53 17.63
N PHE A 87 -43.99 29.59 18.43
CA PHE A 87 -44.06 28.16 18.14
C PHE A 87 -45.51 27.71 18.14
N PRO A 88 -46.37 28.07 17.16
CA PRO A 88 -47.72 27.51 17.10
C PRO A 88 -47.62 25.97 17.21
N GLY A 89 -48.17 25.40 18.29
CA GLY A 89 -48.25 23.96 18.57
C GLY A 89 -49.11 23.22 17.55
N GLY A 90 -48.60 23.21 16.32
CA GLY A 90 -49.27 22.95 15.07
C GLY A 90 -48.36 23.33 13.89
N SER A 91 -47.05 23.13 14.01
CA SER A 91 -46.26 22.75 12.84
C SER A 91 -46.43 21.24 12.70
N THR A 92 -47.55 20.77 12.17
CA THR A 92 -47.53 20.29 10.78
C THR A 92 -46.14 19.74 10.45
N GLY A 93 -45.96 18.42 10.64
CA GLY A 93 -45.08 17.69 9.74
C GLY A 93 -45.41 18.12 8.32
N PRO A 94 -44.43 18.19 7.41
CA PRO A 94 -44.57 18.90 6.14
C PRO A 94 -45.94 18.60 5.51
N THR A 95 -46.75 19.65 5.30
CA THR A 95 -48.11 19.56 4.73
C THR A 95 -48.06 19.27 3.22
N GLY A 96 -47.15 18.39 2.81
CA GLY A 96 -47.03 17.80 1.49
C GLY A 96 -46.57 16.37 1.69
N ASP A 97 -47.03 15.46 0.84
CA ASP A 97 -46.79 14.01 0.90
C ASP A 97 -45.31 13.67 1.09
N VAL A 98 -44.77 13.64 2.31
CA VAL A 98 -43.33 13.35 2.49
C VAL A 98 -43.05 11.87 2.28
N ALA A 99 -42.08 11.59 1.44
CA ALA A 99 -41.63 10.24 1.13
C ALA A 99 -40.50 9.83 2.07
N ARG A 100 -40.58 8.61 2.61
CA ARG A 100 -39.47 8.02 3.38
C ARG A 100 -38.41 7.52 2.41
N VAL A 101 -37.17 7.94 2.63
CA VAL A 101 -36.02 7.59 1.80
C VAL A 101 -35.65 6.11 2.05
N PRO A 102 -35.68 5.23 1.02
CA PRO A 102 -35.27 3.84 1.14
C PRO A 102 -33.76 3.70 1.36
N ASP A 103 -33.33 2.53 1.79
CA ASP A 103 -31.91 2.17 1.78
C ASP A 103 -31.51 1.67 0.38
N LEU A 104 -30.58 2.37 -0.24
CA LEU A 104 -30.07 2.08 -1.57
C LEU A 104 -28.63 1.55 -1.52
N VAL A 105 -28.01 1.49 -0.34
CA VAL A 105 -26.61 1.03 -0.20
C VAL A 105 -26.52 -0.43 -0.62
N GLY A 106 -25.54 -0.74 -1.47
CA GLY A 106 -25.33 -2.07 -2.04
C GLY A 106 -26.18 -2.38 -3.27
N LEU A 107 -27.20 -1.57 -3.59
CA LEU A 107 -28.00 -1.76 -4.80
C LEU A 107 -27.29 -1.24 -6.04
N ALA A 108 -27.66 -1.81 -7.20
CA ALA A 108 -27.31 -1.26 -8.51
C ALA A 108 -28.19 -0.03 -8.82
N THR A 109 -27.68 0.89 -9.65
CA THR A 109 -28.41 2.11 -10.04
C THR A 109 -29.81 1.83 -10.60
N ALA A 110 -29.95 0.77 -11.41
CA ALA A 110 -31.24 0.39 -11.99
C ALA A 110 -32.27 -0.07 -10.95
N GLU A 111 -31.83 -0.72 -9.87
CA GLU A 111 -32.69 -1.17 -8.77
C GLU A 111 -33.02 0.00 -7.85
N ALA A 112 -32.04 0.84 -7.54
CA ALA A 112 -32.22 2.04 -6.75
C ALA A 112 -33.23 3.02 -7.39
N THR A 113 -33.17 3.21 -8.70
CA THR A 113 -34.16 4.02 -9.44
C THR A 113 -35.58 3.47 -9.28
N ARG A 114 -35.76 2.14 -9.30
CA ARG A 114 -37.06 1.52 -9.08
C ARG A 114 -37.55 1.73 -7.65
N SER A 115 -36.69 1.50 -6.66
CA SER A 115 -37.03 1.70 -5.23
C SER A 115 -37.38 3.15 -4.91
N LEU A 116 -36.67 4.12 -5.49
CA LEU A 116 -36.97 5.54 -5.34
C LEU A 116 -38.25 5.94 -6.08
N GLY A 117 -38.49 5.40 -7.29
CA GLY A 117 -39.71 5.66 -8.05
C GLY A 117 -40.98 5.21 -7.32
N GLN A 118 -40.92 4.12 -6.55
CA GLN A 118 -42.05 3.63 -5.73
C GLN A 118 -42.47 4.62 -4.62
N VAL A 119 -41.53 5.44 -4.14
CA VAL A 119 -41.78 6.47 -3.12
C VAL A 119 -41.82 7.87 -3.72
N GLY A 120 -41.84 8.00 -5.05
CA GLY A 120 -41.91 9.29 -5.73
C GLY A 120 -40.64 10.14 -5.60
N LEU A 121 -39.47 9.54 -5.34
CA LEU A 121 -38.17 10.22 -5.28
C LEU A 121 -37.38 9.99 -6.58
N THR A 122 -36.39 10.85 -6.86
CA THR A 122 -35.55 10.74 -8.05
C THR A 122 -34.11 10.35 -7.68
N LEU A 123 -33.46 9.53 -8.51
CA LEU A 123 -32.06 9.15 -8.32
C LEU A 123 -31.15 10.20 -8.98
N GLU A 124 -30.22 10.77 -8.21
CA GLU A 124 -29.15 11.60 -8.74
C GLU A 124 -27.81 10.89 -8.52
N VAL A 125 -27.10 10.58 -9.61
CA VAL A 125 -25.78 9.95 -9.51
C VAL A 125 -24.73 11.02 -9.29
N GLY A 126 -24.12 11.01 -8.11
CA GLY A 126 -23.02 11.90 -7.74
C GLY A 126 -21.65 11.35 -8.14
N ALA A 127 -20.68 11.48 -7.24
CA ALA A 127 -19.31 11.06 -7.47
C ALA A 127 -19.15 9.53 -7.52
N ARG A 128 -18.09 9.07 -8.20
CA ARG A 128 -17.62 7.68 -8.13
C ARG A 128 -16.34 7.63 -7.32
N VAL A 129 -16.28 6.74 -6.33
CA VAL A 129 -15.14 6.63 -5.41
C VAL A 129 -14.65 5.18 -5.35
N PRO A 130 -13.33 4.94 -5.32
CA PRO A 130 -12.78 3.59 -5.13
C PRO A 130 -13.24 2.97 -3.81
N HIS A 131 -13.62 1.70 -3.85
CA HIS A 131 -14.01 0.96 -2.64
C HIS A 131 -13.40 -0.45 -2.66
N PRO A 132 -12.73 -0.90 -1.60
CA PRO A 132 -11.97 -2.15 -1.62
C PRO A 132 -12.84 -3.41 -1.71
N LYS A 133 -14.11 -3.35 -1.27
CA LYS A 133 -15.01 -4.50 -1.19
C LYS A 133 -16.26 -4.41 -2.07
N ALA A 134 -16.62 -3.21 -2.53
CA ALA A 134 -17.86 -3.01 -3.26
C ALA A 134 -17.58 -3.17 -4.76
N PRO A 135 -18.43 -3.86 -5.51
CA PRO A 135 -18.26 -3.99 -6.94
C PRO A 135 -18.49 -2.65 -7.63
N GLU A 136 -17.92 -2.49 -8.82
CA GLU A 136 -18.14 -1.30 -9.63
C GLU A 136 -19.64 -1.09 -9.92
N GLY A 137 -20.11 0.15 -9.72
CA GLY A 137 -21.50 0.55 -9.96
C GLY A 137 -22.46 0.32 -8.79
N ALA A 138 -22.02 -0.31 -7.69
CA ALA A 138 -22.82 -0.40 -6.48
C ALA A 138 -22.86 0.95 -5.73
N ILE A 139 -23.98 1.28 -5.12
CA ILE A 139 -24.12 2.47 -4.28
C ILE A 139 -23.43 2.23 -2.94
N ILE A 140 -22.51 3.14 -2.57
CA ILE A 140 -21.74 3.05 -1.31
C ILE A 140 -22.17 4.10 -0.29
N ALA A 141 -22.79 5.18 -0.75
CA ALA A 141 -23.34 6.22 0.11
C ALA A 141 -24.53 6.87 -0.57
N GLN A 142 -25.45 7.39 0.23
CA GLN A 142 -26.59 8.15 -0.24
C GLN A 142 -26.83 9.36 0.65
N THR A 143 -27.44 10.40 0.09
CA THR A 143 -27.90 11.57 0.81
C THR A 143 -29.22 12.02 0.18
N PRO A 144 -30.33 12.10 0.96
CA PRO A 144 -30.46 11.86 2.40
C PRO A 144 -30.20 10.41 2.87
N LEU A 145 -29.88 10.22 4.16
CA LEU A 145 -29.65 8.89 4.76
C LEU A 145 -30.93 8.04 4.76
N PRO A 146 -30.81 6.69 4.79
CA PRO A 146 -31.96 5.81 4.83
C PRO A 146 -32.86 6.11 6.03
N GLY A 147 -34.17 6.08 5.79
CA GLY A 147 -35.20 6.35 6.80
C GLY A 147 -35.50 7.82 7.05
N GLN A 148 -34.75 8.76 6.47
CA GLN A 148 -35.11 10.19 6.49
C GLN A 148 -36.33 10.48 5.61
N TYR A 149 -36.89 11.68 5.76
CA TYR A 149 -38.03 12.14 4.97
C TYR A 149 -37.59 13.19 3.96
N ALA A 150 -38.04 13.03 2.72
CA ALA A 150 -37.80 13.96 1.63
C ALA A 150 -39.12 14.37 0.97
N ARG A 151 -39.11 15.52 0.29
CA ARG A 151 -40.28 15.96 -0.49
C ARG A 151 -40.45 15.05 -1.71
N PRO A 152 -41.67 14.85 -2.23
CA PRO A 152 -41.88 14.21 -3.52
C PRO A 152 -41.06 14.88 -4.61
N GLY A 153 -40.48 14.07 -5.48
CA GLY A 153 -39.60 14.48 -6.57
C GLY A 153 -38.20 14.91 -6.13
N ALA A 154 -37.92 14.98 -4.83
CA ALA A 154 -36.59 15.38 -4.36
C ALA A 154 -35.51 14.40 -4.85
N PRO A 155 -34.33 14.92 -5.26
CA PRO A 155 -33.23 14.08 -5.68
C PRO A 155 -32.56 13.44 -4.46
N VAL A 156 -32.32 12.13 -4.55
CA VAL A 156 -31.45 11.39 -3.64
C VAL A 156 -30.10 11.22 -4.35
N GLN A 157 -29.10 11.92 -3.84
CA GLN A 157 -27.74 11.82 -4.35
C GLN A 157 -27.10 10.52 -3.88
N VAL A 158 -26.56 9.75 -4.82
CA VAL A 158 -25.85 8.51 -4.53
C VAL A 158 -24.39 8.60 -4.98
N THR A 159 -23.50 8.08 -4.15
CA THR A 159 -22.10 7.87 -4.51
C THR A 159 -21.94 6.43 -4.94
N LEU A 160 -21.36 6.21 -6.12
CA LEU A 160 -21.13 4.86 -6.64
C LEU A 160 -19.70 4.41 -6.36
N SER A 161 -19.53 3.10 -6.19
CA SER A 161 -18.22 2.49 -6.18
C SER A 161 -17.64 2.46 -7.60
N SER A 162 -16.39 2.88 -7.76
CA SER A 162 -15.61 2.58 -8.97
C SER A 162 -14.90 1.21 -8.91
N GLY A 163 -15.30 0.35 -7.96
CA GLY A 163 -14.61 -0.88 -7.64
C GLY A 163 -13.31 -0.65 -6.86
N PRO A 164 -12.53 -1.73 -6.62
CA PRO A 164 -11.22 -1.61 -6.00
C PRO A 164 -10.25 -0.80 -6.84
N GLU A 165 -9.34 -0.07 -6.19
CA GLU A 165 -8.33 0.70 -6.92
C GLU A 165 -7.35 -0.26 -7.63
N ARG A 166 -7.18 -0.08 -8.93
CA ARG A 166 -6.27 -0.87 -9.76
C ARG A 166 -5.25 0.03 -10.44
N ARG A 167 -4.02 -0.44 -10.55
CA ARG A 167 -2.94 0.24 -11.25
C ARG A 167 -2.11 -0.73 -12.09
N LYS A 168 -1.58 -0.22 -13.19
CA LYS A 168 -0.66 -0.97 -14.05
C LYS A 168 0.73 -1.02 -13.46
N VAL A 169 1.36 -2.19 -13.56
CA VAL A 169 2.79 -2.35 -13.30
C VAL A 169 3.57 -1.56 -14.37
N PRO A 170 4.37 -0.55 -14.01
CA PRO A 170 5.19 0.18 -14.97
C PRO A 170 6.36 -0.67 -15.48
N ASP A 171 6.90 -0.33 -16.65
CA ASP A 171 8.17 -0.92 -17.10
C ASP A 171 9.32 -0.31 -16.31
N LEU A 172 10.08 -1.18 -15.63
CA LEU A 172 11.21 -0.80 -14.77
C LEU A 172 12.56 -1.14 -15.39
N ARG A 173 12.59 -1.74 -16.58
CA ARG A 173 13.83 -2.21 -17.22
C ARG A 173 14.81 -1.06 -17.45
N GLY A 174 16.08 -1.32 -17.15
CA GLY A 174 17.16 -0.33 -17.30
C GLY A 174 17.23 0.72 -16.18
N LEU A 175 16.22 0.82 -15.32
CA LEU A 175 16.30 1.66 -14.12
C LEU A 175 17.24 1.03 -13.08
N SER A 176 17.82 1.85 -12.21
CA SER A 176 18.46 1.33 -11.00
C SER A 176 17.43 0.77 -10.03
N ALA A 177 17.82 -0.19 -9.18
CA ALA A 177 16.95 -0.75 -8.14
C ALA A 177 16.30 0.34 -7.26
N ARG A 178 17.05 1.40 -6.94
CA ARG A 178 16.56 2.55 -6.18
C ARG A 178 15.50 3.35 -6.92
N GLN A 179 15.72 3.64 -8.21
CA GLN A 179 14.74 4.35 -9.03
C GLN A 179 13.46 3.53 -9.22
N GLY A 180 13.60 2.24 -9.52
CA GLY A 180 12.46 1.34 -9.69
C GLY A 180 11.59 1.29 -8.44
N ARG A 181 12.22 1.21 -7.26
CA ARG A 181 11.50 1.28 -5.97
C ARG A 181 10.70 2.57 -5.81
N ILE A 182 11.31 3.73 -6.06
CA ILE A 182 10.63 5.03 -5.93
C ILE A 182 9.41 5.14 -6.86
N VAL A 183 9.55 4.63 -8.09
CA VAL A 183 8.44 4.62 -9.06
C VAL A 183 7.28 3.78 -8.55
N LEU A 184 7.56 2.58 -8.03
CA LEU A 184 6.55 1.68 -7.50
C LEU A 184 5.87 2.23 -6.23
N GLU A 185 6.64 2.76 -5.29
CA GLU A 185 6.11 3.35 -4.05
C GLU A 185 5.19 4.55 -4.33
N ARG A 186 5.52 5.39 -5.31
CA ARG A 186 4.66 6.50 -5.75
C ARG A 186 3.34 6.05 -6.37
N LEU A 187 3.30 4.83 -6.90
CA LEU A 187 2.09 4.20 -7.43
C LEU A 187 1.32 3.42 -6.35
N GLY A 188 1.75 3.47 -5.09
CA GLY A 188 1.09 2.74 -3.99
C GLY A 188 1.42 1.25 -3.94
N PHE A 189 2.37 0.78 -4.76
CA PHE A 189 2.86 -0.59 -4.69
C PHE A 189 3.91 -0.75 -3.60
N THR A 190 3.87 -1.90 -2.92
CA THR A 190 4.95 -2.33 -2.04
C THR A 190 6.01 -3.07 -2.86
N THR A 191 7.27 -2.99 -2.45
CA THR A 191 8.38 -3.52 -3.24
C THR A 191 9.18 -4.58 -2.49
N ALA A 192 9.55 -5.63 -3.21
CA ALA A 192 10.59 -6.58 -2.82
C ALA A 192 11.71 -6.53 -3.84
N VAL A 193 12.94 -6.87 -3.44
CA VAL A 193 14.09 -6.91 -4.35
C VAL A 193 14.66 -8.32 -4.36
N ASP A 194 14.78 -8.88 -5.56
CA ASP A 194 15.47 -10.15 -5.79
C ASP A 194 16.59 -9.96 -6.82
N SER A 195 17.61 -10.81 -6.78
CA SER A 195 18.81 -10.66 -7.58
C SER A 195 19.03 -11.85 -8.51
N THR A 196 19.14 -11.59 -9.81
CA THR A 196 19.35 -12.61 -10.83
C THR A 196 20.60 -12.33 -11.65
N ARG A 197 21.18 -13.37 -12.27
CA ARG A 197 22.26 -13.17 -13.24
C ARG A 197 21.63 -12.82 -14.58
N SER A 198 22.14 -11.79 -15.24
CA SER A 198 21.75 -11.42 -16.60
C SER A 198 22.89 -10.68 -17.29
N ASP A 199 22.79 -10.50 -18.60
CA ASP A 199 23.77 -9.73 -19.38
C ASP A 199 23.66 -8.22 -19.16
N VAL A 200 22.62 -7.77 -18.46
CA VAL A 200 22.42 -6.37 -18.06
C VAL A 200 23.46 -5.98 -17.02
N GLN A 201 23.88 -4.71 -17.02
CA GLN A 201 24.81 -4.18 -16.04
C GLN A 201 24.35 -4.44 -14.60
N ARG A 202 25.30 -4.80 -13.72
CA ARG A 202 25.04 -5.02 -12.29
C ARG A 202 24.33 -3.81 -11.67
N GLY A 203 23.28 -4.08 -10.89
CA GLY A 203 22.52 -3.07 -10.16
C GLY A 203 21.35 -2.45 -10.94
N GLN A 204 21.23 -2.76 -12.23
CA GLN A 204 20.06 -2.39 -13.03
C GLN A 204 18.96 -3.44 -12.93
N VAL A 205 17.71 -2.99 -13.08
CA VAL A 205 16.53 -3.83 -13.11
C VAL A 205 16.42 -4.53 -14.46
N VAL A 206 16.26 -5.85 -14.41
CA VAL A 206 16.07 -6.73 -15.57
C VAL A 206 14.58 -6.93 -15.86
N GLY A 207 13.74 -6.82 -14.83
CA GLY A 207 12.29 -6.95 -14.93
C GLY A 207 11.63 -6.94 -13.55
N SER A 208 10.36 -7.27 -13.51
CA SER A 208 9.58 -7.36 -12.27
C SER A 208 8.70 -8.60 -12.27
N ARG A 209 8.23 -8.99 -11.08
CA ARG A 209 7.15 -9.97 -10.90
C ARG A 209 6.09 -9.36 -9.98
N PRO A 210 4.83 -9.21 -10.42
CA PRO A 210 4.32 -9.49 -11.76
C PRO A 210 4.94 -8.65 -12.89
N ASP A 211 4.75 -9.07 -14.14
CA ASP A 211 5.35 -8.42 -15.32
C ASP A 211 4.76 -7.03 -15.60
N ALA A 212 5.52 -6.19 -16.31
CA ALA A 212 5.07 -4.87 -16.72
C ALA A 212 3.77 -4.93 -17.56
N GLY A 213 2.89 -3.95 -17.36
CA GLY A 213 1.60 -3.84 -18.04
C GLY A 213 0.44 -4.57 -17.35
N GLN A 214 0.71 -5.43 -16.36
CA GLN A 214 -0.36 -6.11 -15.61
C GLN A 214 -1.14 -5.14 -14.70
N ASP A 215 -2.46 -5.31 -14.65
CA ASP A 215 -3.38 -4.51 -13.83
C ASP A 215 -3.62 -5.16 -12.45
N LEU A 216 -3.01 -4.60 -11.41
CA LEU A 216 -3.06 -5.12 -10.04
C LEU A 216 -3.98 -4.27 -9.16
N GLN A 217 -4.74 -4.94 -8.29
CA GLN A 217 -5.53 -4.31 -7.24
C GLN A 217 -4.63 -3.88 -6.07
N LEU A 218 -4.81 -2.67 -5.55
CA LEU A 218 -4.06 -2.17 -4.40
C LEU A 218 -4.67 -2.63 -3.05
N PRO A 219 -3.85 -2.85 -2.01
CA PRO A 219 -2.38 -2.85 -2.03
C PRO A 219 -1.82 -4.12 -2.69
N ALA A 220 -0.77 -3.99 -3.49
CA ALA A 220 -0.07 -5.12 -4.11
C ALA A 220 1.45 -5.02 -3.90
N GLN A 221 2.11 -6.18 -3.90
CA GLN A 221 3.56 -6.29 -3.81
C GLN A 221 4.16 -6.68 -5.17
N ILE A 222 5.23 -5.98 -5.56
CA ILE A 222 5.97 -6.24 -6.79
C ILE A 222 7.42 -6.55 -6.42
N THR A 223 7.92 -7.69 -6.90
CA THR A 223 9.32 -8.08 -6.78
C THR A 223 10.10 -7.54 -7.96
N VAL A 224 11.08 -6.68 -7.70
CA VAL A 224 12.00 -6.13 -8.69
C VAL A 224 13.18 -7.07 -8.86
N LEU A 225 13.42 -7.55 -10.09
CA LEU A 225 14.54 -8.41 -10.43
C LEU A 225 15.75 -7.57 -10.82
N VAL A 226 16.81 -7.61 -10.02
CA VAL A 226 18.02 -6.80 -10.22
C VAL A 226 19.17 -7.66 -10.75
N SER A 227 19.90 -7.16 -11.74
CA SER A 227 21.05 -7.86 -12.32
C SER A 227 22.23 -7.90 -11.35
N ARG A 228 22.82 -9.09 -11.20
CA ARG A 228 24.13 -9.31 -10.57
C ARG A 228 25.30 -9.11 -11.55
N GLY A 229 25.00 -8.84 -12.82
CA GLY A 229 25.93 -8.79 -13.94
C GLY A 229 26.09 -10.14 -14.65
N PRO A 230 26.78 -10.14 -15.80
CA PRO A 230 27.01 -11.35 -16.59
C PRO A 230 27.83 -12.38 -15.80
N ALA A 231 27.66 -13.65 -16.13
CA ALA A 231 28.51 -14.71 -15.59
C ALA A 231 29.94 -14.50 -16.13
N VAL A 232 30.90 -14.30 -15.23
CA VAL A 232 32.32 -14.18 -15.57
C VAL A 232 33.09 -15.38 -15.02
N ALA A 233 34.12 -15.78 -15.76
CA ALA A 233 35.08 -16.83 -15.41
C ALA A 233 36.49 -16.23 -15.46
N ARG A 234 37.37 -16.69 -14.56
CA ARG A 234 38.78 -16.29 -14.57
C ARG A 234 39.54 -17.22 -15.50
N VAL A 235 40.40 -16.64 -16.32
CA VAL A 235 41.30 -17.38 -17.19
C VAL A 235 42.30 -18.15 -16.32
N PRO A 236 42.37 -19.49 -16.43
CA PRO A 236 43.35 -20.29 -15.71
C PRO A 236 44.76 -20.08 -16.27
N ASP A 237 45.77 -20.45 -15.50
CA ASP A 237 47.14 -20.54 -16.02
C ASP A 237 47.32 -21.86 -16.77
N LEU A 238 47.51 -21.75 -18.08
CA LEU A 238 47.75 -22.86 -18.99
C LEU A 238 49.24 -23.01 -19.32
N SER A 239 50.11 -22.11 -18.83
CA SER A 239 51.53 -22.12 -19.13
C SER A 239 52.16 -23.46 -18.73
N GLY A 240 52.85 -24.10 -19.68
CA GLY A 240 53.50 -25.40 -19.48
C GLY A 240 52.57 -26.62 -19.52
N ARG A 241 51.24 -26.46 -19.62
CA ARG A 241 50.31 -27.58 -19.81
C ARG A 241 50.40 -28.16 -21.22
N HIS A 242 50.02 -29.43 -21.37
CA HIS A 242 49.92 -30.08 -22.67
C HIS A 242 48.68 -29.59 -23.43
N VAL A 243 48.80 -29.36 -24.74
CA VAL A 243 47.72 -28.80 -25.59
C VAL A 243 46.42 -29.63 -25.53
N GLU A 244 46.53 -30.94 -25.33
CA GLU A 244 45.38 -31.86 -25.23
C GLU A 244 44.57 -31.70 -23.93
N ASP A 245 45.20 -31.23 -22.85
CA ASP A 245 44.54 -31.02 -21.55
C ASP A 245 43.85 -29.64 -21.48
N VAL A 246 44.24 -28.71 -22.34
CA VAL A 246 43.75 -27.33 -22.34
C VAL A 246 42.23 -27.24 -22.54
N PRO A 247 41.60 -27.96 -23.50
CA PRO A 247 40.15 -27.93 -23.67
C PRO A 247 39.38 -28.34 -22.42
N ALA A 248 39.85 -29.33 -21.67
CA ALA A 248 39.22 -29.76 -20.42
C ALA A 248 39.35 -28.68 -19.34
N ALA A 249 40.56 -28.16 -19.13
CA ALA A 249 40.83 -27.10 -18.15
C ALA A 249 40.02 -25.82 -18.41
N LEU A 250 39.80 -25.45 -19.68
CA LEU A 250 38.97 -24.30 -20.05
C LEU A 250 37.48 -24.60 -19.86
N ARG A 251 37.00 -25.80 -20.19
CA ARG A 251 35.59 -26.20 -19.97
C ARG A 251 35.21 -26.20 -18.50
N ASP A 252 36.11 -26.61 -17.61
CA ASP A 252 35.87 -26.64 -16.15
C ASP A 252 35.55 -25.25 -15.58
N VAL A 253 36.14 -24.20 -16.15
CA VAL A 253 35.85 -22.80 -15.79
C VAL A 253 34.78 -22.16 -16.68
N GLY A 254 34.25 -22.89 -17.66
CA GLY A 254 33.24 -22.42 -18.60
C GLY A 254 33.80 -21.44 -19.65
N LEU A 255 35.04 -21.64 -20.08
CA LEU A 255 35.69 -20.94 -21.20
C LEU A 255 35.89 -21.90 -22.38
N SER A 256 36.13 -21.34 -23.56
CA SER A 256 36.41 -22.09 -24.79
C SER A 256 37.85 -21.93 -25.25
N LEU A 257 38.37 -22.95 -25.94
CA LEU A 257 39.64 -22.82 -26.65
C LEU A 257 39.42 -21.97 -27.90
N GLY A 258 40.23 -20.93 -28.05
CA GLY A 258 40.26 -20.06 -29.23
C GLY A 258 41.28 -20.54 -30.26
N GLU A 259 42.02 -19.59 -30.82
CA GLU A 259 43.07 -19.87 -31.80
C GLU A 259 44.26 -20.59 -31.15
N VAL A 260 44.76 -21.63 -31.81
CA VAL A 260 45.97 -22.37 -31.42
C VAL A 260 47.06 -22.10 -32.44
N THR A 261 48.10 -21.40 -32.02
CA THR A 261 49.29 -21.11 -32.84
C THR A 261 50.48 -21.95 -32.39
N TYR A 262 51.37 -22.28 -33.33
CA TYR A 262 52.52 -23.14 -33.08
C TYR A 262 53.82 -22.38 -33.35
N ASP A 263 54.78 -22.47 -32.43
CA ASP A 263 56.11 -21.88 -32.57
C ASP A 263 57.18 -22.98 -32.63
N PRO A 264 57.73 -23.27 -33.83
CA PRO A 264 58.74 -24.31 -34.00
C PRO A 264 60.11 -23.91 -33.46
N ALA A 265 60.36 -22.61 -33.22
CA ALA A 265 61.62 -22.11 -32.69
C ALA A 265 61.63 -22.05 -31.14
N ALA A 266 60.50 -22.37 -30.51
CA ALA A 266 60.38 -22.34 -29.07
C ALA A 266 61.26 -23.41 -28.40
N PHE A 267 62.02 -22.99 -27.38
CA PHE A 267 62.91 -23.87 -26.60
C PHE A 267 62.17 -24.81 -25.61
N ALA A 268 60.85 -24.75 -25.54
CA ALA A 268 60.06 -25.62 -24.65
C ALA A 268 59.77 -26.98 -25.29
N ALA A 269 59.40 -27.97 -24.46
CA ALA A 269 59.00 -29.28 -24.96
C ALA A 269 57.80 -29.19 -25.91
N ALA A 270 57.87 -29.92 -27.02
CA ALA A 270 56.81 -29.94 -28.04
C ALA A 270 55.44 -30.29 -27.42
N GLY A 271 54.39 -29.61 -27.88
CA GLY A 271 53.02 -29.81 -27.38
C GLY A 271 52.70 -29.05 -26.08
N ARG A 272 53.66 -28.29 -25.51
CA ARG A 272 53.40 -27.45 -24.32
C ARG A 272 53.01 -26.02 -24.68
N VAL A 273 52.08 -25.46 -23.92
CA VAL A 273 51.69 -24.05 -24.03
C VAL A 273 52.83 -23.16 -23.53
N ILE A 274 53.27 -22.23 -24.39
CA ILE A 274 54.32 -21.24 -24.11
C ILE A 274 53.76 -19.84 -23.88
N ALA A 275 52.57 -19.55 -24.40
CA ALA A 275 51.88 -18.30 -24.16
C ALA A 275 50.37 -18.51 -24.24
N GLN A 276 49.63 -17.64 -23.56
CA GLN A 276 48.18 -17.58 -23.63
C GLN A 276 47.73 -16.12 -23.72
N ASP A 277 46.60 -15.88 -24.37
CA ASP A 277 45.93 -14.59 -24.40
C ASP A 277 44.41 -14.82 -24.27
N PRO A 278 43.73 -14.20 -23.29
CA PRO A 278 44.21 -13.27 -22.26
C PRO A 278 45.16 -13.89 -21.20
N PRO A 279 45.90 -13.06 -20.42
CA PRO A 279 46.79 -13.54 -19.37
C PRO A 279 46.04 -14.22 -18.22
N PRO A 280 46.74 -15.06 -17.42
CA PRO A 280 46.13 -15.76 -16.29
C PRO A 280 45.52 -14.77 -15.29
N GLY A 281 44.35 -15.12 -14.75
CA GLY A 281 43.60 -14.27 -13.82
C GLY A 281 42.72 -13.20 -14.48
N PHE A 282 42.84 -12.97 -15.80
CA PHE A 282 41.93 -12.09 -16.53
C PHE A 282 40.48 -12.61 -16.45
N SER A 283 39.50 -11.72 -16.39
CA SER A 283 38.08 -12.09 -16.27
C SER A 283 37.38 -11.99 -17.62
N LEU A 284 36.94 -13.13 -18.15
CA LEU A 284 36.13 -13.22 -19.36
C LEU A 284 34.67 -13.50 -19.02
N ARG A 285 33.75 -13.14 -19.93
CA ARG A 285 32.38 -13.68 -19.86
C ARG A 285 32.45 -15.20 -20.03
N ARG A 286 31.56 -15.93 -19.37
CA ARG A 286 31.42 -17.38 -19.57
C ARG A 286 31.17 -17.64 -21.06
N GLY A 287 31.86 -18.62 -21.64
CA GLY A 287 31.92 -18.88 -23.07
C GLY A 287 32.92 -18.02 -23.84
N GLY A 288 33.72 -17.20 -23.16
CA GLY A 288 34.83 -16.47 -23.78
C GLY A 288 35.96 -17.41 -24.19
N SER A 289 36.66 -17.03 -25.26
CA SER A 289 37.75 -17.84 -25.82
C SER A 289 39.12 -17.39 -25.31
N VAL A 290 40.01 -18.37 -25.11
CA VAL A 290 41.42 -18.15 -24.77
C VAL A 290 42.26 -18.72 -25.90
N SER A 291 43.07 -17.89 -26.56
CA SER A 291 44.04 -18.33 -27.55
C SER A 291 45.32 -18.77 -26.87
N ILE A 292 46.00 -19.75 -27.46
CA ILE A 292 47.24 -20.30 -26.95
C ILE A 292 48.29 -20.35 -28.04
N ARG A 293 49.56 -20.22 -27.63
CA ARG A 293 50.72 -20.54 -28.44
C ARG A 293 51.40 -21.76 -27.85
N VAL A 294 51.70 -22.73 -28.69
CA VAL A 294 52.24 -24.05 -28.31
C VAL A 294 53.63 -24.21 -28.93
N ALA A 295 54.57 -24.79 -28.18
CA ALA A 295 55.88 -25.12 -28.71
C ALA A 295 55.82 -26.31 -29.68
N GLY A 296 56.54 -26.21 -30.80
CA GLY A 296 56.62 -27.24 -31.82
C GLY A 296 55.88 -26.89 -33.09
N GLN A 297 55.60 -27.89 -33.92
CA GLN A 297 54.85 -27.75 -35.17
C GLN A 297 53.41 -28.21 -34.96
N ALA A 298 52.49 -27.67 -35.78
CA ALA A 298 51.14 -28.20 -35.83
C ALA A 298 51.18 -29.71 -36.13
N PRO A 299 50.33 -30.53 -35.45
CA PRO A 299 50.25 -31.94 -35.76
C PRO A 299 49.94 -32.10 -37.25
N ARG A 300 50.78 -32.86 -37.95
CA ARG A 300 50.51 -33.23 -39.34
C ARG A 300 49.31 -34.16 -39.30
N THR A 301 48.12 -33.65 -39.63
CA THR A 301 47.03 -34.55 -40.02
C THR A 301 47.53 -35.36 -41.20
N PRO A 302 47.63 -36.69 -41.12
CA PRO A 302 47.93 -37.48 -42.29
C PRO A 302 46.87 -37.17 -43.35
N PRO A 303 47.23 -36.88 -44.61
CA PRO A 303 46.24 -36.79 -45.67
C PRO A 303 45.49 -38.12 -45.69
N ASP A 304 44.17 -38.03 -45.82
CA ASP A 304 43.23 -39.15 -45.83
C ASP A 304 43.83 -40.44 -46.40
N SER A 305 43.81 -41.50 -45.60
CA SER A 305 43.98 -42.88 -46.08
C SER A 305 42.74 -43.28 -46.89
N ALA A 306 42.52 -42.60 -48.02
CA ALA A 306 41.40 -42.80 -48.94
C ALA A 306 41.86 -43.06 -50.39
N ALA A 307 43.12 -43.47 -50.59
CA ALA A 307 43.67 -43.75 -51.93
C ALA A 307 44.37 -45.12 -52.06
N ALA A 308 44.17 -46.07 -51.13
CA ALA A 308 44.77 -47.40 -51.19
C ALA A 308 43.73 -48.52 -50.98
N SER A 309 42.69 -48.56 -51.81
CA SER A 309 41.76 -49.69 -51.90
C SER A 309 40.95 -49.60 -53.20
N GLY A 310 41.58 -49.92 -54.35
CA GLY A 310 40.84 -49.94 -55.63
C GLY A 310 41.64 -50.20 -56.90
N ALA A 311 42.82 -50.83 -56.82
CA ALA A 311 43.61 -51.17 -58.00
C ALA A 311 44.19 -52.59 -57.90
N ALA A 312 43.35 -53.62 -57.93
CA ALA A 312 43.75 -55.01 -58.20
C ALA A 312 42.54 -55.93 -58.48
N ALA A 313 42.09 -55.99 -59.74
CA ALA A 313 41.47 -57.14 -60.43
C ALA A 313 41.30 -56.72 -61.90
N GLY A 314 42.15 -57.11 -62.85
CA GLY A 314 42.16 -58.46 -63.46
C GLY A 314 40.92 -58.60 -64.34
N GLY A 315 40.95 -58.45 -65.67
CA GLY A 315 41.78 -59.20 -66.62
C GLY A 315 40.98 -60.40 -67.14
N GLY A 316 40.41 -60.31 -68.35
CA GLY A 316 39.84 -61.45 -69.08
C GLY A 316 38.67 -61.10 -70.01
N GLY A 317 38.92 -61.01 -71.32
CA GLY A 317 37.82 -60.93 -72.29
C GLY A 317 38.18 -60.58 -73.72
N ARG A 318 38.74 -61.57 -74.43
CA ARG A 318 38.81 -61.76 -75.90
C ARG A 318 39.97 -61.13 -76.66
#